data_AF-A0A6P2SN12-F1
#
_entry.id   AF-A0A6P2SN12-F1
#
_cell.length_a   1.000
_cell.length_b   1.000
_cell.length_c   1.000
_cell.angle_alpha   90.00
_cell.angle_beta   90.00
_cell.angle_gamma   90.00
#
_symmetry.space_group_name_H-M   'P 1'
#
loop_
_entity.id
_entity.type
_entity.pdbx_description
1 polymer ?
#
loop_
_entity_poly.entity_id
_entity_poly.type
_entity_poly.pdbx_seq_one_letter_code
_entity_poly.pdbx_strand_id
1 'polypeptide(L)'
;MSKKPPKKPEDDATFDPTVPDGSTSESDELDLPATFAHVPDKVELSATAREMFADLPDSLIRIIIHESEEVAHSTRKIMQEHMRIGGNFAHIHASVIGHYVSTMGDTRKVRNMAAEQVYAFLTKLFQKSKSSVSLYIRCYNKFSNNIGAVEMLTISDMSLLVHSHISDEVVEKVIDARREDPDLTKSEVTRLIASLKDEIAGKDNSIEEATSQLTATVGRLDDAQKEIDRLSSELTNVRQEQSREKVKAQETQVSLASAGKQVSTLHQTLANTEREVQQLTAEIVKLKANPVRTEVPVPTLPDAYTKLQDALNAKLAEFDTASAKLEEVQAQLSELEARAQEHSAAIEASAVLEKKIRGLIDTFGSFVQDYHSAQLLATADGNPTRFKPLFQAFSDLIGKFHVEVTAAAKA
;
A
#
# COMPACT_ATOMS: atom_id res chain seq x y z
N MET A 1 26.23 78.61 47.95
CA MET A 1 25.70 77.62 48.92
C MET A 1 24.59 76.83 48.25
N SER A 2 24.81 75.54 47.97
CA SER A 2 23.75 74.61 47.54
C SER A 2 23.91 73.32 48.34
N LYS A 3 23.05 73.14 49.35
CA LYS A 3 22.98 71.93 50.17
C LYS A 3 22.18 70.87 49.42
N LYS A 4 22.81 69.72 49.15
CA LYS A 4 22.11 68.50 48.70
C LYS A 4 21.26 67.94 49.86
N PRO A 5 20.03 67.46 49.61
CA PRO A 5 19.26 66.73 50.62
C PRO A 5 19.76 65.28 50.77
N PRO A 6 19.59 64.66 51.95
CA PRO A 6 20.16 63.35 52.26
C PRO A 6 19.36 62.18 51.68
N LYS A 7 20.09 61.14 51.29
CA LYS A 7 19.59 59.82 50.83
C LYS A 7 18.87 59.12 51.99
N LYS A 8 17.63 58.68 51.79
CA LYS A 8 16.95 57.74 52.70
C LYS A 8 17.63 56.36 52.60
N PRO A 9 17.77 55.62 53.72
CA PRO A 9 18.08 54.20 53.67
C PRO A 9 16.84 53.42 53.21
N GLU A 10 17.01 52.50 52.26
CA GLU A 10 15.98 51.52 51.89
C GLU A 10 15.95 50.43 52.97
N ASP A 11 14.74 50.18 53.48
CA ASP A 11 14.44 49.15 54.46
C ASP A 11 14.68 47.75 53.87
N ASP A 12 15.54 47.00 54.56
CA ASP A 12 15.85 45.60 54.35
C ASP A 12 14.73 44.77 55.00
N ALA A 13 13.59 44.64 54.30
CA ALA A 13 12.37 44.07 54.86
C ALA A 13 11.65 43.12 53.90
N THR A 14 12.33 42.11 53.35
CA THR A 14 11.63 40.98 52.71
C THR A 14 12.43 39.66 52.65
N PHE A 15 13.09 39.26 53.73
CA PHE A 15 13.56 37.87 53.87
C PHE A 15 12.96 37.23 55.12
N ASP A 16 11.89 36.45 54.92
CA ASP A 16 11.27 35.63 55.97
C ASP A 16 11.66 34.15 55.74
N PRO A 17 12.59 33.60 56.53
CA PRO A 17 13.06 32.22 56.38
C PRO A 17 12.06 31.15 56.88
N THR A 18 10.84 31.54 57.26
CA THR A 18 9.81 30.61 57.79
C THR A 18 8.64 30.35 56.85
N VAL A 19 8.63 30.94 55.65
CA VAL A 19 7.64 30.67 54.61
C VAL A 19 8.17 29.59 53.67
N PRO A 20 7.49 28.42 53.52
CA PRO A 20 7.83 27.45 52.50
C PRO A 20 7.53 28.04 51.12
N ASP A 21 8.53 28.13 50.25
CA ASP A 21 8.36 28.50 48.84
C ASP A 21 7.39 27.52 48.17
N GLY A 22 6.15 27.98 47.94
CA GLY A 22 5.07 27.14 47.47
C GLY A 22 4.08 27.91 46.60
N SER A 23 4.45 28.16 45.35
CA SER A 23 3.50 28.25 44.23
C SER A 23 4.22 28.04 42.89
N THR A 24 4.70 26.83 42.65
CA THR A 24 5.16 26.43 41.31
C THR A 24 3.94 26.15 40.45
N SER A 25 3.75 27.02 39.45
CA SER A 25 2.80 26.87 38.36
C SER A 25 3.09 25.56 37.60
N GLU A 26 2.08 24.91 37.01
CA GLU A 26 2.16 23.60 36.33
C GLU A 26 3.00 23.58 35.01
N SER A 27 4.00 24.43 34.91
CA SER A 27 4.92 24.56 33.78
C SER A 27 6.37 24.69 34.24
N ASP A 28 6.73 24.00 35.33
CA ASP A 28 8.14 23.85 35.71
C ASP A 28 8.83 22.92 34.71
N GLU A 29 9.46 23.57 33.74
CA GLU A 29 10.47 23.03 32.87
C GLU A 29 11.38 22.07 33.67
N LEU A 30 11.43 20.80 33.24
CA LEU A 30 12.16 19.71 33.89
C LEU A 30 13.68 19.88 33.74
N ASP A 31 14.23 21.03 34.14
CA ASP A 31 15.66 21.30 34.05
C ASP A 31 16.33 21.08 35.41
N LEU A 32 17.08 19.99 35.48
CA LEU A 32 18.21 19.93 36.39
C LEU A 32 19.32 20.75 35.75
N PRO A 33 19.95 21.71 36.45
CA PRO A 33 21.02 22.50 35.87
C PRO A 33 22.13 21.54 35.40
N ALA A 34 22.40 21.53 34.09
CA ALA A 34 23.48 20.74 33.53
C ALA A 34 24.80 21.22 34.13
N THR A 35 25.51 20.34 34.85
CA THR A 35 26.81 20.68 35.46
C THR A 35 27.85 21.02 34.39
N PHE A 36 27.76 20.40 33.20
CA PHE A 36 28.58 20.67 32.02
C PHE A 36 27.76 20.40 30.75
N ALA A 37 27.91 21.27 29.73
CA ALA A 37 27.15 21.20 28.48
C ALA A 37 27.75 20.21 27.46
N HIS A 38 29.07 20.04 27.47
CA HIS A 38 29.84 19.15 26.59
C HIS A 38 30.95 18.46 27.39
N VAL A 39 31.26 17.22 27.02
CA VAL A 39 32.40 16.47 27.55
C VAL A 39 33.38 16.21 26.40
N PRO A 40 34.46 17.00 26.29
CA PRO A 40 35.36 16.93 25.14
C PRO A 40 36.19 15.64 25.11
N ASP A 41 36.51 15.22 23.90
CA ASP A 41 37.35 14.06 23.64
C ASP A 41 38.84 14.42 23.66
N LYS A 42 39.69 13.40 23.83
CA LYS A 42 41.16 13.58 23.95
C LYS A 42 41.76 14.33 22.76
N VAL A 43 41.24 14.10 21.57
CA VAL A 43 41.70 14.77 20.34
C VAL A 43 41.34 16.26 20.37
N GLU A 44 40.10 16.58 20.75
CA GLU A 44 39.58 17.93 20.88
C GLU A 44 40.35 18.72 21.95
N LEU A 45 40.52 18.14 23.14
CA LEU A 45 41.33 18.72 24.21
C LEU A 45 42.74 19.06 23.75
N SER A 46 43.37 18.15 23.00
CA SER A 46 44.73 18.35 22.49
C SER A 46 44.83 19.43 21.41
N ALA A 47 43.83 19.54 20.53
CA ALA A 47 43.77 20.54 19.48
C ALA A 47 43.54 21.93 20.07
N THR A 48 42.50 22.07 20.90
CA THR A 48 42.13 23.33 21.54
C THR A 48 43.23 23.85 22.48
N ALA A 49 43.86 22.98 23.28
CA ALA A 49 44.95 23.39 24.16
C ALA A 49 46.18 23.89 23.38
N ARG A 50 46.51 23.24 22.24
CA ARG A 50 47.64 23.67 21.40
C ARG A 50 47.35 24.94 20.61
N GLU A 51 46.09 25.15 20.23
CA GLU A 51 45.65 26.38 19.57
C GLU A 51 45.65 27.57 20.55
N MET A 52 44.99 27.42 21.70
CA MET A 52 44.82 28.49 22.67
C MET A 52 46.08 28.84 23.45
N PHE A 53 46.95 27.86 23.70
CA PHE A 53 48.17 28.03 24.49
C PHE A 53 49.44 27.84 23.66
N ALA A 54 49.38 28.16 22.36
CA ALA A 54 50.50 27.98 21.42
C ALA A 54 51.82 28.64 21.88
N ASP A 55 51.73 29.72 22.65
CA ASP A 55 52.88 30.48 23.16
C ASP A 55 53.50 29.87 24.45
N LEU A 56 52.88 28.85 25.04
CA LEU A 56 53.37 28.18 26.25
C LEU A 56 54.34 27.03 25.93
N PRO A 57 55.22 26.64 26.88
CA PRO A 57 56.07 25.47 26.70
C PRO A 57 55.25 24.19 26.49
N ASP A 58 55.67 23.31 25.57
CA ASP A 58 54.97 22.05 25.25
C ASP A 58 54.79 21.14 26.48
N SER A 59 55.71 21.21 27.45
CA SER A 59 55.56 20.50 28.73
C SER A 59 54.36 21.00 29.55
N LEU A 60 54.10 22.30 29.56
CA LEU A 60 52.97 22.91 30.26
C LEU A 60 51.67 22.64 29.50
N ILE A 61 51.68 22.70 28.17
CA ILE A 61 50.53 22.32 27.32
C ILE A 61 50.12 20.86 27.59
N ARG A 62 51.09 19.94 27.70
CA ARG A 62 50.80 18.54 28.06
C ARG A 62 50.18 18.38 29.46
N ILE A 63 50.63 19.16 30.44
CA ILE A 63 50.03 19.17 31.78
C ILE A 63 48.59 19.69 31.69
N ILE A 64 48.36 20.79 30.99
CA ILE A 64 47.00 21.34 30.78
C ILE A 64 46.08 20.32 30.11
N ILE A 65 46.56 19.62 29.07
CA ILE A 65 45.81 18.54 28.41
C ILE A 65 45.49 17.43 29.42
N HIS A 66 46.47 16.99 30.21
CA HIS A 66 46.27 15.93 31.20
C HIS A 66 45.26 16.31 32.28
N GLU A 67 45.36 17.51 32.86
CA GLU A 67 44.39 18.00 33.84
C GLU A 67 43.00 18.19 33.23
N SER A 68 42.92 18.61 31.96
CA SER A 68 41.64 18.73 31.24
C SER A 68 41.01 17.36 30.95
N GLU A 69 41.83 16.33 30.68
CA GLU A 69 41.37 14.94 30.55
C GLU A 69 40.77 14.42 31.88
N GLU A 70 41.39 14.73 33.02
CA GLU A 70 40.85 14.38 34.35
C GLU A 70 39.51 15.08 34.63
N VAL A 71 39.36 16.35 34.23
CA VAL A 71 38.08 17.07 34.32
C VAL A 71 37.02 16.40 33.45
N ALA A 72 37.32 16.09 32.18
CA ALA A 72 36.38 15.41 31.29
C ALA A 72 35.99 14.02 31.83
N HIS A 73 36.94 13.25 32.38
CA HIS A 73 36.67 11.97 33.03
C HIS A 73 35.77 12.14 34.26
N SER A 74 36.03 13.13 35.10
CA SER A 74 35.19 13.43 36.27
C SER A 74 33.75 13.74 35.85
N THR A 75 33.56 14.49 34.77
CA THR A 75 32.24 14.80 34.22
C THR A 75 31.50 13.56 33.71
N ARG A 76 32.15 12.65 32.97
CA ARG A 76 31.53 11.37 32.57
C ARG A 76 31.11 10.55 33.79
N LYS A 77 31.96 10.53 34.82
CA LYS A 77 31.66 9.84 36.08
C LYS A 77 30.45 10.43 36.79
N ILE A 78 30.29 11.76 36.81
CA ILE A 78 29.09 12.42 37.36
C ILE A 78 27.81 11.95 36.63
N MET A 79 27.85 11.81 35.30
CA MET A 79 26.70 11.30 34.54
C MET A 79 26.37 9.84 34.90
N GLN A 80 27.38 8.98 34.99
CA GLN A 80 27.21 7.59 35.44
C GLN A 80 26.63 7.53 36.86
N GLU A 81 27.04 8.44 37.74
CA GLU A 81 26.48 8.57 39.08
C GLU A 81 25.01 9.00 39.05
N HIS A 82 24.61 9.91 38.16
CA HIS A 82 23.20 10.23 37.95
C HIS A 82 22.37 9.00 37.50
N MET A 83 22.92 8.18 36.59
CA MET A 83 22.26 6.92 36.20
C MET A 83 22.19 5.94 37.37
N ARG A 84 23.24 5.85 38.19
CA ARG A 84 23.25 5.01 39.40
C ARG A 84 22.21 5.46 40.43
N ILE A 85 22.07 6.77 40.64
CA ILE A 85 21.01 7.34 41.49
C ILE A 85 19.63 6.97 40.94
N GLY A 86 19.41 7.15 39.64
CA GLY A 86 18.16 6.76 38.97
C GLY A 86 17.85 5.27 39.12
N GLY A 87 18.86 4.40 38.98
CA GLY A 87 18.75 2.96 39.21
C GLY A 87 18.33 2.63 40.63
N ASN A 88 18.96 3.24 41.63
CA ASN A 88 18.57 3.06 43.03
C ASN A 88 17.13 3.51 43.29
N PHE A 89 16.71 4.64 42.74
CA PHE A 89 15.30 5.09 42.84
C PHE A 89 14.34 4.12 42.16
N ALA A 90 14.69 3.61 40.97
CA ALA A 90 13.89 2.63 40.25
C ALA A 90 13.78 1.30 41.02
N HIS A 91 14.87 0.85 41.65
CA HIS A 91 14.87 -0.35 42.49
C HIS A 91 14.01 -0.18 43.74
N ILE A 92 14.10 0.96 44.45
CA ILE A 92 13.22 1.26 45.58
C ILE A 92 11.76 1.26 45.12
N HIS A 93 11.48 1.92 44.01
CA HIS A 93 10.14 1.99 43.42
C HIS A 93 9.57 0.62 43.07
N ALA A 94 10.34 -0.22 42.37
CA ALA A 94 9.96 -1.58 42.01
C ALA A 94 9.76 -2.48 43.24
N SER A 95 10.64 -2.36 44.24
CA SER A 95 10.58 -3.17 45.47
C SER A 95 9.32 -2.89 46.29
N VAL A 96 8.99 -1.61 46.49
CA VAL A 96 7.79 -1.22 47.24
C VAL A 96 6.52 -1.58 46.47
N ILE A 97 6.47 -1.33 45.16
CA ILE A 97 5.33 -1.75 44.34
C ILE A 97 5.16 -3.27 44.38
N GLY A 98 6.23 -4.04 44.22
CA GLY A 98 6.20 -5.50 44.29
C GLY A 98 5.64 -6.01 45.62
N HIS A 99 6.02 -5.38 46.74
CA HIS A 99 5.49 -5.73 48.05
C HIS A 99 3.98 -5.45 48.17
N TYR A 100 3.53 -4.27 47.73
CA TYR A 100 2.11 -3.89 47.76
C TYR A 100 1.26 -4.79 46.85
N VAL A 101 1.75 -5.09 45.65
CA VAL A 101 1.09 -6.01 44.72
C VAL A 101 1.00 -7.42 45.31
N SER A 102 2.05 -7.90 45.97
CA SER A 102 2.05 -9.24 46.60
C SER A 102 1.15 -9.34 47.82
N THR A 103 0.91 -8.25 48.56
CA THR A 103 0.15 -8.27 49.82
C THR A 103 -1.31 -7.84 49.66
N MET A 104 -1.59 -6.92 48.73
CA MET A 104 -2.91 -6.32 48.52
C MET A 104 -3.54 -6.66 47.15
N GLY A 105 -2.83 -7.41 46.32
CA GLY A 105 -3.26 -7.82 44.98
C GLY A 105 -2.85 -6.85 43.88
N ASP A 106 -2.69 -7.38 42.65
CA ASP A 106 -2.31 -6.58 41.49
C ASP A 106 -3.48 -5.78 40.93
N THR A 107 -3.64 -4.55 41.42
CA THR A 107 -4.59 -3.59 40.85
C THR A 107 -3.91 -2.25 40.57
N ARG A 108 -4.42 -1.53 39.56
CA ARG A 108 -3.93 -0.18 39.23
C ARG A 108 -3.97 0.76 40.43
N LYS A 109 -5.00 0.65 41.27
CA LYS A 109 -5.14 1.45 42.51
C LYS A 109 -4.00 1.17 43.49
N VAL A 110 -3.69 -0.11 43.73
CA VAL A 110 -2.61 -0.53 44.63
C VAL A 110 -1.25 -0.07 44.12
N ARG A 111 -0.97 -0.22 42.81
CA ARG A 111 0.28 0.28 42.21
C ARG A 111 0.44 1.79 42.33
N ASN A 112 -0.62 2.55 42.06
CA ASN A 112 -0.60 4.01 42.19
C ASN A 112 -0.35 4.45 43.63
N MET A 113 -1.03 3.82 44.59
CA MET A 113 -0.84 4.10 46.02
C MET A 113 0.60 3.81 46.47
N ALA A 114 1.17 2.67 46.07
CA ALA A 114 2.55 2.32 46.36
C ALA A 114 3.54 3.32 45.71
N ALA A 115 3.31 3.70 44.45
CA ALA A 115 4.12 4.70 43.77
C ALA A 115 4.07 6.06 44.47
N GLU A 116 2.88 6.52 44.91
CA GLU A 116 2.73 7.76 45.66
C GLU A 116 3.53 7.77 46.96
N GLN A 117 3.53 6.66 47.71
CA GLN A 117 4.35 6.55 48.92
C GLN A 117 5.85 6.58 48.63
N VAL A 118 6.29 5.90 47.56
CA VAL A 118 7.70 5.94 47.13
C VAL A 118 8.10 7.38 46.77
N TYR A 119 7.29 8.07 45.96
CA TYR A 119 7.57 9.45 45.60
C TYR A 119 7.60 10.36 46.82
N ALA A 120 6.65 10.23 47.76
CA ALA A 120 6.63 11.01 49.00
C ALA A 120 7.89 10.75 49.84
N PHE A 121 8.31 9.49 49.98
CA PHE A 121 9.53 9.12 50.69
C PHE A 121 10.78 9.73 50.06
N LEU A 122 10.97 9.54 48.74
CA LEU A 122 12.15 10.04 48.04
C LEU A 122 12.20 11.57 48.00
N THR A 123 11.05 12.24 47.81
CA THR A 123 10.94 13.71 47.84
C THR A 123 11.33 14.25 49.21
N LYS A 124 10.83 13.64 50.29
CA LYS A 124 11.13 14.05 51.67
C LYS A 124 12.59 13.79 52.06
N LEU A 125 13.14 12.64 51.70
CA LEU A 125 14.50 12.25 52.08
C LEU A 125 15.56 13.05 51.33
N PHE A 126 15.41 13.21 50.02
CA PHE A 126 16.41 13.85 49.16
C PHE A 126 16.15 15.34 48.91
N GLN A 127 15.05 15.89 49.44
CA GLN A 127 14.65 17.30 49.24
C GLN A 127 14.61 17.68 47.76
N LYS A 128 14.13 16.76 46.92
CA LYS A 128 13.96 16.94 45.47
C LYS A 128 12.48 16.92 45.14
N SER A 129 12.08 17.65 44.11
CA SER A 129 10.70 17.61 43.62
C SER A 129 10.33 16.21 43.12
N LYS A 130 9.04 15.86 43.22
CA LYS A 130 8.50 14.61 42.66
C LYS A 130 8.86 14.44 41.18
N SER A 131 8.81 15.53 40.43
CA SER A 131 9.17 15.59 39.01
C SER A 131 10.64 15.21 38.76
N SER A 132 11.56 15.73 39.57
CA SER A 132 12.98 15.39 39.48
C SER A 132 13.23 13.91 39.79
N VAL A 133 12.63 13.38 40.86
CA VAL A 133 12.73 11.95 41.21
C VAL A 133 12.16 11.08 40.08
N SER A 134 11.02 11.46 39.52
CA SER A 134 10.41 10.73 38.39
C SER A 134 11.31 10.78 37.16
N LEU A 135 11.93 11.92 36.87
CA LEU A 135 12.87 12.06 35.76
C LEU A 135 14.05 11.10 35.90
N TYR A 136 14.70 11.05 37.07
CA TYR A 136 15.79 10.09 37.32
C TYR A 136 15.39 8.63 37.10
N ILE A 137 14.22 8.23 37.61
CA ILE A 137 13.69 6.88 37.42
C ILE A 137 13.45 6.60 35.93
N ARG A 138 12.88 7.57 35.20
CA ARG A 138 12.58 7.40 33.77
C ARG A 138 13.85 7.39 32.91
N CYS A 139 14.81 8.28 33.17
CA CYS A 139 16.10 8.28 32.47
C CYS A 139 16.80 6.93 32.64
N TYR A 140 16.85 6.41 33.87
CA TYR A 140 17.42 5.08 34.11
C TYR A 140 16.67 3.99 33.34
N ASN A 141 15.34 3.95 33.43
CA ASN A 141 14.56 2.92 32.75
C ASN A 141 14.71 2.96 31.22
N LYS A 142 14.91 4.15 30.64
CA LYS A 142 15.02 4.33 29.19
C LYS A 142 16.45 4.14 28.67
N PHE A 143 17.46 4.68 29.36
CA PHE A 143 18.83 4.75 28.85
C PHE A 143 19.82 3.79 29.52
N SER A 144 19.43 3.05 30.57
CA SER A 144 20.35 2.13 31.28
C SER A 144 21.04 1.09 30.39
N ASN A 145 20.38 0.67 29.31
CA ASN A 145 20.92 -0.29 28.35
C ASN A 145 21.59 0.36 27.13
N ASN A 146 21.53 1.69 26.99
CA ASN A 146 22.15 2.42 25.88
C ASN A 146 23.41 3.15 26.38
N ILE A 147 24.57 2.49 26.22
CA ILE A 147 25.86 3.04 26.65
C ILE A 147 26.17 4.35 25.90
N GLY A 148 25.83 4.43 24.61
CA GLY A 148 26.02 5.62 23.80
C GLY A 148 25.22 6.81 24.31
N ALA A 149 23.98 6.59 24.76
CA ALA A 149 23.16 7.62 25.38
C ALA A 149 23.79 8.18 26.65
N VAL A 150 24.32 7.31 27.52
CA VAL A 150 24.92 7.72 28.80
C VAL A 150 26.25 8.47 28.60
N GLU A 151 26.97 8.17 27.52
CA GLU A 151 28.24 8.82 27.20
C GLU A 151 28.06 10.16 26.50
N MET A 152 27.13 10.25 25.55
CA MET A 152 27.01 11.37 24.62
C MET A 152 25.91 12.38 24.99
N LEU A 153 24.90 11.98 25.76
CA LEU A 153 23.78 12.86 26.09
C LEU A 153 23.95 13.51 27.45
N THR A 154 23.60 14.79 27.54
CA THR A 154 23.45 15.47 28.82
C THR A 154 22.16 15.05 29.51
N ILE A 155 22.03 15.34 30.81
CA ILE A 155 20.81 15.02 31.56
C ILE A 155 19.59 15.82 31.03
N SER A 156 19.83 17.01 30.49
CA SER A 156 18.82 17.84 29.84
C SER A 156 18.39 17.26 28.49
N ASP A 157 19.31 16.70 27.70
CA ASP A 157 18.94 15.99 26.46
C ASP A 157 18.12 14.72 26.78
N MET A 158 18.56 13.96 27.79
CA MET A 158 17.82 12.79 28.27
C MET A 158 16.42 13.17 28.76
N SER A 159 16.24 14.33 29.41
CA SER A 159 14.92 14.76 29.89
C SER A 159 13.94 15.06 28.75
N LEU A 160 14.43 15.60 27.63
CA LEU A 160 13.65 15.77 26.41
C LEU A 160 13.24 14.41 25.83
N LEU A 161 14.19 13.47 25.78
CA LEU A 161 14.04 12.15 25.17
C LEU A 161 13.31 11.12 26.04
N VAL A 162 13.13 11.37 27.34
CA VAL A 162 12.55 10.41 28.30
C VAL A 162 11.10 10.03 27.99
N HIS A 163 10.36 10.87 27.28
CA HIS A 163 8.94 10.66 27.06
C HIS A 163 8.66 9.37 26.27
N SER A 164 7.58 8.67 26.63
CA SER A 164 7.23 7.35 26.09
C SER A 164 6.87 7.35 24.60
N HIS A 165 6.52 8.51 24.05
CA HIS A 165 6.18 8.66 22.62
C HIS A 165 7.41 8.91 21.74
N ILE A 166 8.60 9.01 22.33
CA ILE A 166 9.85 9.17 21.59
C ILE A 166 10.44 7.78 21.38
N SER A 167 10.49 7.35 20.12
CA SER A 167 11.03 6.05 19.73
C SER A 167 12.54 5.98 19.93
N ASP A 168 13.06 4.75 20.02
CA ASP A 168 14.50 4.51 20.14
C ASP A 168 15.26 4.98 18.88
N GLU A 169 14.61 5.02 17.71
CA GLU A 169 15.19 5.59 16.49
C GLU A 169 15.46 7.10 16.63
N VAL A 170 14.55 7.84 17.26
CA VAL A 170 14.75 9.28 17.52
C VAL A 170 15.89 9.48 18.53
N VAL A 171 15.98 8.62 19.54
CA VAL A 171 17.09 8.65 20.51
C VAL A 171 18.42 8.45 19.79
N GLU A 172 18.54 7.42 18.95
CA GLU A 172 19.79 7.12 18.23
C GLU A 172 20.21 8.26 17.30
N LYS A 173 19.26 8.84 16.55
CA LYS A 173 19.57 9.99 15.68
C LYS A 173 20.00 11.23 16.47
N VAL A 174 19.48 11.44 17.68
CA VAL A 174 19.94 12.55 18.54
C VAL A 174 21.32 12.25 19.13
N ILE A 175 21.64 11.00 19.44
CA ILE A 175 23.00 10.59 19.84
C ILE A 175 23.98 10.83 18.70
N ASP A 176 23.64 10.44 17.47
CA ASP A 176 24.48 10.67 16.29
C ASP A 176 24.67 12.16 16.01
N ALA A 177 23.60 12.97 16.08
CA ALA A 177 23.69 14.41 15.93
C ALA A 177 24.60 15.04 17.00
N ARG A 178 24.52 14.59 18.25
CA ARG A 178 25.40 15.02 19.35
C ARG A 178 26.84 14.58 19.18
N ARG A 179 27.07 13.43 18.55
CA ARG A 179 28.41 12.96 18.22
C ARG A 179 29.04 13.79 17.10
N GLU A 180 28.25 14.21 16.13
CA GLU A 180 28.70 15.05 15.01
C GLU A 180 28.89 16.51 15.43
N ASP A 181 27.99 17.05 16.26
CA ASP A 181 28.04 18.40 16.79
C ASP A 181 27.80 18.40 18.31
N PRO A 182 28.89 18.36 19.10
CA PRO A 182 28.78 18.32 20.56
C PRO A 182 28.21 19.59 21.18
N ASP A 183 28.30 20.73 20.50
CA ASP A 183 27.88 22.04 20.99
C ASP A 183 26.39 22.34 20.76
N LEU A 184 25.63 21.36 20.23
CA LEU A 184 24.19 21.47 20.01
C LEU A 184 23.47 22.07 21.23
N THR A 185 22.69 23.11 21.00
CA THR A 185 21.90 23.72 22.08
C THR A 185 20.68 22.87 22.39
N LYS A 186 20.16 22.96 23.62
CA LYS A 186 18.88 22.33 24.02
C LYS A 186 17.74 22.68 23.04
N SER A 187 17.71 23.91 22.54
CA SER A 187 16.73 24.36 21.54
C SER A 187 16.88 23.68 20.19
N GLU A 188 18.11 23.44 19.74
CA GLU A 188 18.38 22.73 18.48
C GLU A 188 18.04 21.25 18.60
N VAL A 189 18.38 20.60 19.71
CA VAL A 189 17.96 19.23 20.01
C VAL A 189 16.43 19.12 20.03
N THR A 190 15.73 20.08 20.64
CA THR A 190 14.26 20.10 20.66
C THR A 190 13.68 20.21 19.25
N ARG A 191 14.27 21.09 18.41
CA ARG A 191 13.86 21.25 17.01
C ARG A 191 14.16 20.01 16.17
N LEU A 192 15.29 19.36 16.41
CA LEU A 192 15.67 18.10 15.76
C LEU A 192 14.66 17.00 16.10
N ILE A 193 14.32 16.84 17.38
CA ILE A 193 13.31 15.86 17.84
C ILE A 193 11.96 16.13 17.15
N ALA A 194 11.53 17.39 17.04
CA ALA A 194 10.29 17.74 16.36
C ALA A 194 10.34 17.38 14.86
N SER A 195 11.43 17.74 14.17
CA SER A 195 11.62 17.42 12.75
C SER A 195 11.61 15.90 12.50
N LEU A 196 12.28 15.13 13.35
CA LEU A 196 12.33 13.67 13.22
C LEU A 196 10.97 13.03 13.46
N LYS A 197 10.16 13.57 14.37
CA LYS A 197 8.79 13.11 14.58
C LYS A 197 7.91 13.36 13.37
N ASP A 198 8.01 14.54 12.78
CA ASP A 198 7.24 14.88 11.58
C ASP A 198 7.66 14.00 10.39
N GLU A 199 8.96 13.71 10.25
CA GLU A 199 9.47 12.79 9.24
C GLU A 199 8.95 11.36 9.43
N ILE A 200 8.99 10.84 10.66
CA ILE A 200 8.46 9.50 10.98
C ILE A 200 6.96 9.44 10.70
N ALA A 201 6.19 10.43 11.15
CA ALA A 201 4.76 10.50 10.86
C ALA A 201 4.46 10.56 9.35
N GLY A 202 5.28 11.30 8.58
CA GLY A 202 5.19 11.34 7.12
C GLY A 202 5.48 9.98 6.47
N LYS A 203 6.49 9.24 6.97
CA LYS A 203 6.82 7.89 6.50
C LYS A 203 5.73 6.88 6.85
N ASP A 204 5.18 6.94 8.06
CA ASP A 204 4.08 6.07 8.49
C ASP A 204 2.85 6.25 7.61
N ASN A 205 2.47 7.50 7.31
CA ASN A 205 1.38 7.80 6.38
C ASN A 205 1.67 7.24 4.96
N SER A 206 2.91 7.36 4.50
CA SER A 206 3.31 6.84 3.18
C SER A 206 3.27 5.30 3.15
N ILE A 207 3.65 4.63 4.25
CA ILE A 207 3.56 3.18 4.39
C ILE A 207 2.09 2.74 4.42
N GLU A 208 1.23 3.45 5.14
CA GLU A 208 -0.21 3.15 5.18
C GLU A 208 -0.84 3.30 3.79
N GLU A 209 -0.51 4.36 3.06
CA GLU A 209 -0.95 4.56 1.68
C GLU A 209 -0.46 3.44 0.76
N ALA A 210 0.83 3.11 0.80
CA ALA A 210 1.41 2.03 0.01
C ALA A 210 0.77 0.66 0.34
N THR A 211 0.47 0.41 1.61
CA THR A 211 -0.19 -0.82 2.07
C THR A 211 -1.64 -0.88 1.58
N SER A 212 -2.36 0.24 1.58
CA SER A 212 -3.70 0.35 1.02
C SER A 212 -3.71 0.09 -0.49
N GLN A 213 -2.76 0.70 -1.22
CA GLN A 213 -2.59 0.46 -2.66
C GLN A 213 -2.25 -1.00 -2.95
N LEU A 214 -1.34 -1.60 -2.18
CA LEU A 214 -0.99 -3.02 -2.32
C LEU A 214 -2.21 -3.91 -2.10
N THR A 215 -2.98 -3.67 -1.04
CA THR A 215 -4.22 -4.42 -0.74
C THR A 215 -5.23 -4.31 -1.88
N ALA A 216 -5.40 -3.11 -2.47
CA ALA A 216 -6.26 -2.91 -3.62
C ALA A 216 -5.76 -3.67 -4.87
N THR A 217 -4.45 -3.70 -5.12
CA THR A 217 -3.88 -4.45 -6.24
C THR A 217 -4.00 -5.96 -6.05
N VAL A 218 -3.83 -6.47 -4.83
CA VAL A 218 -4.05 -7.88 -4.50
C VAL A 218 -5.51 -8.25 -4.73
N GLY A 219 -6.46 -7.41 -4.31
CA GLY A 219 -7.88 -7.64 -4.59
C GLY A 219 -8.19 -7.71 -6.09
N ARG A 220 -7.62 -6.80 -6.89
CA ARG A 220 -7.75 -6.83 -8.36
C ARG A 220 -7.14 -8.09 -8.97
N LEU A 221 -6.01 -8.57 -8.44
CA LEU A 221 -5.37 -9.80 -8.90
C LEU A 221 -6.24 -11.02 -8.60
N ASP A 222 -6.82 -11.10 -7.41
CA ASP A 222 -7.73 -12.18 -7.02
C ASP A 222 -8.97 -12.22 -7.93
N ASP A 223 -9.54 -11.05 -8.26
CA ASP A 223 -10.70 -10.98 -9.16
C ASP A 223 -10.32 -11.34 -10.60
N ALA A 224 -9.15 -10.90 -11.08
CA ALA A 224 -8.63 -11.33 -12.38
C ALA A 224 -8.39 -12.84 -12.44
N GLN A 225 -7.88 -13.43 -11.36
CA GLN A 225 -7.66 -14.88 -11.27
C GLN A 225 -8.98 -15.65 -11.34
N LYS A 226 -10.02 -15.19 -10.63
CA LYS A 226 -11.36 -15.80 -10.72
C LYS A 226 -11.94 -15.71 -12.12
N GLU A 227 -11.75 -14.60 -12.83
CA GLU A 227 -12.23 -14.47 -14.21
C GLU A 227 -11.44 -15.39 -15.16
N ILE A 228 -10.13 -15.54 -14.97
CA ILE A 228 -9.32 -16.51 -15.72
C ILE A 228 -9.85 -17.93 -15.51
N ASP A 229 -10.17 -18.31 -14.27
CA ASP A 229 -10.71 -19.63 -13.96
C ASP A 229 -12.11 -19.82 -14.59
N ARG A 230 -12.95 -18.78 -14.55
CA ARG A 230 -14.27 -18.76 -15.18
C ARG A 230 -14.17 -18.95 -16.70
N LEU A 231 -13.37 -18.12 -17.37
CA LEU A 231 -13.14 -18.19 -18.82
C LEU A 231 -12.51 -19.53 -19.24
N SER A 232 -11.62 -20.07 -18.42
CA SER A 232 -11.02 -21.39 -18.66
C SER A 232 -12.10 -22.48 -18.63
N SER A 233 -13.03 -22.42 -17.68
CA SER A 233 -14.16 -23.36 -17.60
C SER A 233 -15.10 -23.22 -18.81
N GLU A 234 -15.44 -22.00 -19.21
CA GLU A 234 -16.26 -21.74 -20.40
C GLU A 234 -15.59 -22.28 -21.67
N LEU A 235 -14.29 -22.07 -21.83
CA LEU A 235 -13.51 -22.57 -22.96
C LEU A 235 -13.49 -24.10 -23.00
N THR A 236 -13.43 -24.78 -21.86
CA THR A 236 -13.55 -26.25 -21.81
C THR A 236 -14.94 -26.73 -22.23
N ASN A 237 -16.00 -26.03 -21.81
CA ASN A 237 -17.37 -26.36 -22.18
C ASN A 237 -17.61 -26.17 -23.69
N VAL A 238 -17.18 -25.04 -24.26
CA VAL A 238 -17.29 -24.77 -25.70
C VAL A 238 -16.52 -25.81 -26.52
N ARG A 239 -15.32 -26.20 -26.10
CA ARG A 239 -14.57 -27.28 -26.75
C ARG A 239 -15.32 -28.61 -26.70
N GLN A 240 -15.98 -28.92 -25.59
CA GLN A 240 -16.80 -30.12 -25.47
C GLN A 240 -18.03 -30.05 -26.39
N GLU A 241 -18.70 -28.91 -26.47
CA GLU A 241 -19.82 -28.69 -27.38
C GLU A 241 -19.41 -28.84 -28.84
N GLN A 242 -18.32 -28.20 -29.28
CA GLN A 242 -17.77 -28.39 -30.62
C GLN A 242 -17.46 -29.86 -30.92
N SER A 243 -16.91 -30.60 -29.94
CA SER A 243 -16.63 -32.03 -30.12
C SER A 243 -17.91 -32.84 -30.33
N ARG A 244 -18.97 -32.54 -29.57
CA ARG A 244 -20.29 -33.19 -29.70
C ARG A 244 -20.94 -32.84 -31.02
N GLU A 245 -20.86 -31.59 -31.44
CA GLU A 245 -21.42 -31.12 -32.70
C GLU A 245 -20.71 -31.73 -33.89
N LYS A 246 -19.38 -31.87 -33.84
CA LYS A 246 -18.60 -32.58 -34.87
C LYS A 246 -19.02 -34.04 -34.99
N VAL A 247 -19.24 -34.73 -33.87
CA VAL A 247 -19.75 -36.12 -33.87
C VAL A 247 -21.13 -36.18 -34.50
N LYS A 248 -22.06 -35.30 -34.10
CA LYS A 248 -23.41 -35.23 -34.69
C LYS A 248 -23.36 -34.95 -36.19
N ALA A 249 -22.52 -34.02 -36.64
CA ALA A 249 -22.35 -33.71 -38.06
C ALA A 249 -21.81 -34.91 -38.85
N GLN A 250 -20.93 -35.71 -38.25
CA GLN A 250 -20.42 -36.91 -38.88
C GLN A 250 -21.48 -38.03 -38.94
N GLU A 251 -22.29 -38.18 -37.90
CA GLU A 251 -23.45 -39.10 -37.89
C GLU A 251 -24.49 -38.72 -38.95
N THR A 252 -24.82 -37.43 -39.08
CA THR A 252 -25.76 -36.96 -40.12
C THR A 252 -25.19 -37.15 -41.52
N GLN A 253 -23.89 -36.93 -41.73
CA GLN A 253 -23.22 -37.20 -43.00
C GLN A 253 -23.28 -38.69 -43.38
N VAL A 254 -23.05 -39.59 -42.43
CA VAL A 254 -23.18 -41.05 -42.66
C VAL A 254 -24.62 -41.44 -42.97
N SER A 255 -25.59 -40.89 -42.24
CA SER A 255 -27.02 -41.11 -42.50
C SER A 255 -27.42 -40.64 -43.90
N LEU A 256 -26.99 -39.44 -44.30
CA LEU A 256 -27.23 -38.89 -45.63
C LEU A 256 -26.61 -39.75 -46.73
N ALA A 257 -25.38 -40.24 -46.54
CA ALA A 257 -24.75 -41.16 -47.47
C ALA A 257 -25.53 -42.48 -47.59
N SER A 258 -26.10 -42.99 -46.49
CA SER A 258 -26.95 -44.18 -46.50
C SER A 258 -28.26 -43.95 -47.25
N ALA A 259 -28.91 -42.80 -47.01
CA ALA A 259 -30.13 -42.40 -47.71
C ALA A 259 -29.86 -42.20 -49.20
N GLY A 260 -28.73 -41.59 -49.58
CA GLY A 260 -28.30 -41.46 -50.97
C GLY A 260 -28.14 -42.82 -51.68
N LYS A 261 -27.57 -43.83 -50.99
CA LYS A 261 -27.52 -45.20 -51.50
C LYS A 261 -28.92 -45.80 -51.68
N GLN A 262 -29.82 -45.61 -50.71
CA GLN A 262 -31.21 -46.08 -50.81
C GLN A 262 -31.93 -45.43 -52.00
N VAL A 263 -31.79 -44.12 -52.19
CA VAL A 263 -32.36 -43.40 -53.33
C VAL A 263 -31.79 -43.93 -54.65
N SER A 264 -30.48 -44.19 -54.74
CA SER A 264 -29.89 -44.81 -55.93
C SER A 264 -30.46 -46.20 -56.20
N THR A 265 -30.66 -47.04 -55.17
CA THR A 265 -31.29 -48.36 -55.34
C THR A 265 -32.74 -48.24 -55.80
N LEU A 266 -33.49 -47.28 -55.24
CA LEU A 266 -34.87 -47.01 -55.64
C LEU A 266 -34.94 -46.56 -57.10
N HIS A 267 -34.06 -45.65 -57.54
CA HIS A 267 -33.96 -45.25 -58.94
C HIS A 267 -33.68 -46.43 -59.87
N GLN A 268 -32.79 -47.35 -59.48
CA GLN A 268 -32.50 -48.54 -60.28
C GLN A 268 -33.69 -49.50 -60.35
N THR A 269 -34.40 -49.71 -59.23
CA THR A 269 -35.64 -50.51 -59.25
C THR A 269 -36.71 -49.85 -60.11
N LEU A 270 -36.85 -48.52 -60.03
CA LEU A 270 -37.82 -47.76 -60.80
C LEU A 270 -37.52 -47.88 -62.31
N ALA A 271 -36.27 -47.71 -62.72
CA ALA A 271 -35.83 -47.90 -64.09
C ALA A 271 -36.05 -49.35 -64.59
N ASN A 272 -35.85 -50.35 -63.74
CA ASN A 272 -36.15 -51.75 -64.10
C ASN A 272 -37.65 -51.97 -64.27
N THR A 273 -38.48 -51.47 -63.35
CA THR A 273 -39.94 -51.56 -63.45
C THR A 273 -40.47 -50.80 -64.67
N GLU A 274 -39.89 -49.65 -65.02
CA GLU A 274 -40.26 -48.92 -66.24
C GLU A 274 -39.97 -49.73 -67.50
N ARG A 275 -38.83 -50.43 -67.55
CA ARG A 275 -38.52 -51.35 -68.65
C ARG A 275 -39.49 -52.53 -68.71
N GLU A 276 -39.85 -53.11 -67.57
CA GLU A 276 -40.86 -54.18 -67.51
C GLU A 276 -42.23 -53.67 -67.98
N VAL A 277 -42.66 -52.49 -67.56
CA VAL A 277 -43.90 -51.86 -68.03
C VAL A 277 -43.84 -51.63 -69.54
N GLN A 278 -42.73 -51.15 -70.08
CA GLN A 278 -42.55 -50.98 -71.53
C GLN A 278 -42.60 -52.32 -72.28
N GLN A 279 -41.98 -53.37 -71.74
CA GLN A 279 -42.02 -54.73 -72.30
C GLN A 279 -43.44 -55.30 -72.29
N LEU A 280 -44.12 -55.27 -71.13
CA LEU A 280 -45.52 -55.70 -71.00
C LEU A 280 -46.45 -54.88 -71.90
N THR A 281 -46.21 -53.58 -72.04
CA THR A 281 -46.99 -52.74 -72.97
C THR A 281 -46.76 -53.17 -74.42
N ALA A 282 -45.52 -53.47 -74.81
CA ALA A 282 -45.20 -53.99 -76.14
C ALA A 282 -45.79 -55.39 -76.38
N GLU A 283 -45.81 -56.25 -75.35
CA GLU A 283 -46.49 -57.55 -75.39
C GLU A 283 -48.01 -57.41 -75.48
N ILE A 284 -48.62 -56.47 -74.76
CA ILE A 284 -50.04 -56.13 -74.89
C ILE A 284 -50.34 -55.62 -76.31
N VAL A 285 -49.47 -54.80 -76.90
CA VAL A 285 -49.62 -54.37 -78.30
C VAL A 285 -49.51 -55.55 -79.28
N LYS A 286 -48.59 -56.50 -79.03
CA LYS A 286 -48.48 -57.74 -79.83
C LYS A 286 -49.66 -58.69 -79.64
N LEU A 287 -50.18 -58.83 -78.42
CA LEU A 287 -51.37 -59.63 -78.09
C LEU A 287 -52.64 -58.97 -78.65
N LYS A 288 -52.70 -57.64 -78.73
CA LYS A 288 -53.76 -56.90 -79.45
C LYS A 288 -53.72 -57.12 -80.96
N ALA A 289 -52.58 -57.51 -81.54
CA ALA A 289 -52.44 -57.81 -82.97
C ALA A 289 -52.93 -59.23 -83.37
N ASN A 290 -53.31 -60.08 -82.41
CA ASN A 290 -53.96 -61.38 -82.64
C ASN A 290 -55.14 -61.58 -81.66
N PRO A 291 -56.40 -61.36 -82.09
CA PRO A 291 -57.53 -61.35 -81.15
C PRO A 291 -58.09 -62.76 -80.92
N VAL A 292 -57.91 -63.30 -79.72
CA VAL A 292 -58.87 -64.27 -79.15
C VAL A 292 -59.75 -63.48 -78.18
N ARG A 293 -61.03 -63.33 -78.56
CA ARG A 293 -62.08 -62.69 -77.76
C ARG A 293 -62.54 -63.61 -76.64
N THR A 294 -62.44 -63.15 -75.41
CA THR A 294 -63.36 -63.53 -74.32
C THR A 294 -63.55 -62.33 -73.39
N GLU A 295 -64.82 -61.99 -73.14
CA GLU A 295 -65.27 -60.94 -72.23
C GLU A 295 -65.10 -61.40 -70.77
N VAL A 296 -64.41 -60.60 -69.94
CA VAL A 296 -64.49 -60.69 -68.47
C VAL A 296 -64.35 -59.25 -67.88
N PRO A 297 -65.08 -58.90 -66.81
CA PRO A 297 -65.41 -57.51 -66.49
C PRO A 297 -64.64 -56.89 -65.30
N VAL A 298 -64.71 -55.54 -65.21
CA VAL A 298 -64.49 -54.64 -64.04
C VAL A 298 -63.01 -54.53 -63.58
N PRO A 299 -62.35 -53.34 -63.44
CA PRO A 299 -62.68 -52.34 -62.41
C PRO A 299 -62.28 -50.86 -62.66
N THR A 300 -62.85 -50.01 -61.81
CA THR A 300 -62.58 -48.58 -61.64
C THR A 300 -61.12 -48.24 -61.30
N LEU A 301 -60.74 -47.00 -61.60
CA LEU A 301 -59.43 -46.38 -61.35
C LEU A 301 -58.89 -46.63 -59.91
N PRO A 302 -57.61 -47.01 -59.72
CA PRO A 302 -57.02 -47.35 -58.41
C PRO A 302 -56.61 -46.15 -57.53
N ASP A 303 -56.65 -46.36 -56.21
CA ASP A 303 -56.21 -45.50 -55.08
C ASP A 303 -54.71 -45.10 -55.06
N ALA A 304 -53.96 -45.25 -56.15
CA ALA A 304 -52.51 -45.04 -56.17
C ALA A 304 -52.09 -43.58 -56.43
N TYR A 305 -52.98 -42.72 -56.95
CA TYR A 305 -52.67 -41.31 -57.22
C TYR A 305 -52.87 -40.39 -56.00
N THR A 306 -53.64 -40.80 -54.99
CA THR A 306 -53.74 -40.05 -53.73
C THR A 306 -52.46 -40.16 -52.92
N LYS A 307 -51.87 -41.37 -52.79
CA LYS A 307 -50.63 -41.56 -52.01
C LYS A 307 -49.41 -40.79 -52.54
N LEU A 308 -49.29 -40.61 -53.85
CA LEU A 308 -48.17 -39.86 -54.44
C LEU A 308 -48.40 -38.35 -54.33
N GLN A 309 -49.65 -37.89 -54.45
CA GLN A 309 -50.02 -36.49 -54.26
C GLN A 309 -49.94 -36.09 -52.78
N ASP A 310 -50.31 -36.99 -51.87
CA ASP A 310 -50.13 -36.84 -50.42
C ASP A 310 -48.64 -36.83 -50.03
N ALA A 311 -47.81 -37.68 -50.65
CA ALA A 311 -46.36 -37.68 -50.43
C ALA A 311 -45.68 -36.42 -51.00
N LEU A 312 -46.12 -35.92 -52.14
CA LEU A 312 -45.64 -34.67 -52.73
C LEU A 312 -46.04 -33.47 -51.87
N ASN A 313 -47.28 -33.43 -51.40
CA ASN A 313 -47.78 -32.38 -50.49
C ASN A 313 -47.05 -32.42 -49.14
N ALA A 314 -46.76 -33.61 -48.61
CA ALA A 314 -45.96 -33.76 -47.38
C ALA A 314 -44.52 -33.26 -47.58
N LYS A 315 -43.89 -33.56 -48.72
CA LYS A 315 -42.53 -33.07 -49.02
C LYS A 315 -42.48 -31.57 -49.34
N LEU A 316 -43.52 -31.00 -49.95
CA LEU A 316 -43.66 -29.56 -50.09
C LEU A 316 -43.83 -28.88 -48.73
N ALA A 317 -44.65 -29.43 -47.83
CA ALA A 317 -44.78 -28.89 -46.48
C ALA A 317 -43.48 -29.00 -45.66
N GLU A 318 -42.73 -30.11 -45.79
CA GLU A 318 -41.39 -30.23 -45.21
C GLU A 318 -40.40 -29.21 -45.81
N PHE A 319 -40.49 -28.95 -47.11
CA PHE A 319 -39.66 -27.95 -47.79
C PHE A 319 -40.00 -26.53 -47.32
N ASP A 320 -41.29 -26.17 -47.23
CA ASP A 320 -41.74 -24.86 -46.76
C ASP A 320 -41.32 -24.62 -45.31
N THR A 321 -41.43 -25.63 -44.44
CA THR A 321 -40.98 -25.53 -43.04
C THR A 321 -39.46 -25.46 -42.90
N ALA A 322 -38.71 -26.17 -43.75
CA ALA A 322 -37.26 -26.05 -43.80
C ALA A 322 -36.81 -24.69 -44.34
N SER A 323 -37.50 -24.15 -45.36
CA SER A 323 -37.25 -22.83 -45.92
C SER A 323 -37.52 -21.73 -44.89
N ALA A 324 -38.62 -21.81 -44.14
CA ALA A 324 -38.93 -20.85 -43.07
C ALA A 324 -37.87 -20.87 -41.95
N LYS A 325 -37.40 -22.06 -41.56
CA LYS A 325 -36.30 -22.18 -40.57
C LYS A 325 -34.98 -21.65 -41.10
N LEU A 326 -34.72 -21.81 -42.40
CA LEU A 326 -33.52 -21.27 -43.04
C LEU A 326 -33.55 -19.74 -43.03
N GLU A 327 -34.69 -19.13 -43.37
CA GLU A 327 -34.89 -17.68 -43.27
C GLU A 327 -34.74 -17.18 -41.84
N GLU A 328 -35.28 -17.88 -40.85
CA GLU A 328 -35.15 -17.53 -39.43
C GLU A 328 -33.69 -17.59 -38.95
N VAL A 329 -32.97 -18.66 -39.28
CA VAL A 329 -31.55 -18.79 -38.92
C VAL A 329 -30.69 -17.76 -39.65
N GLN A 330 -31.03 -17.44 -40.90
CA GLN A 330 -30.32 -16.43 -41.68
C GLN A 330 -30.55 -15.02 -41.11
N ALA A 331 -31.74 -14.72 -40.60
CA ALA A 331 -32.02 -13.49 -39.87
C ALA A 331 -31.24 -13.42 -38.55
N GLN A 332 -31.25 -14.49 -37.74
CA GLN A 332 -30.48 -14.57 -36.49
C GLN A 332 -28.97 -14.43 -36.72
N LEU A 333 -28.45 -15.03 -37.79
CA LEU A 333 -27.04 -14.92 -38.17
C LEU A 333 -26.68 -13.47 -38.54
N SER A 334 -27.53 -12.78 -39.31
CA SER A 334 -27.30 -11.37 -39.65
C SER A 334 -27.32 -10.45 -38.42
N GLU A 335 -28.18 -10.74 -37.43
CA GLU A 335 -28.23 -9.98 -36.17
C GLU A 335 -27.00 -10.23 -35.31
N LEU A 336 -26.54 -11.49 -35.22
CA LEU A 336 -25.32 -11.85 -34.51
C LEU A 336 -24.08 -11.23 -35.16
N GLU A 337 -23.98 -11.21 -36.49
CA GLU A 337 -22.90 -10.54 -37.22
C GLU A 337 -22.89 -9.03 -36.96
N ALA A 338 -24.06 -8.39 -36.93
CA ALA A 338 -24.17 -6.96 -36.60
C ALA A 338 -23.69 -6.66 -35.17
N ARG A 339 -24.12 -7.46 -34.17
CA ARG A 339 -23.63 -7.31 -32.79
C ARG A 339 -22.14 -7.60 -32.66
N ALA A 340 -21.63 -8.59 -33.38
CA ALA A 340 -20.20 -8.91 -33.38
C ALA A 340 -19.36 -7.77 -33.96
N GLN A 341 -19.82 -7.13 -35.03
CA GLN A 341 -19.17 -5.94 -35.59
C GLN A 341 -19.22 -4.75 -34.61
N GLU A 342 -20.36 -4.52 -33.95
CA GLU A 342 -20.50 -3.46 -32.95
C GLU A 342 -19.53 -3.66 -31.77
N HIS A 343 -19.47 -4.89 -31.23
CA HIS A 343 -18.52 -5.22 -30.16
C HIS A 343 -17.07 -5.12 -30.61
N SER A 344 -16.73 -5.56 -31.83
CA SER A 344 -15.39 -5.41 -32.39
C SER A 344 -14.98 -3.94 -32.48
N ALA A 345 -15.87 -3.07 -32.98
CA ALA A 345 -15.61 -1.63 -33.06
C ALA A 345 -15.42 -0.99 -31.67
N ALA A 346 -16.20 -1.43 -30.67
CA ALA A 346 -16.05 -0.97 -29.29
C ALA A 346 -14.71 -1.42 -28.67
N ILE A 347 -14.28 -2.65 -28.94
CA ILE A 347 -12.99 -3.19 -28.47
C ILE A 347 -11.83 -2.41 -29.10
N GLU A 348 -11.87 -2.16 -30.41
CA GLU A 348 -10.84 -1.37 -31.10
C GLU A 348 -10.77 0.06 -30.56
N ALA A 349 -11.92 0.70 -30.34
CA ALA A 349 -11.97 2.04 -29.74
C ALA A 349 -11.37 2.05 -28.32
N SER A 350 -11.67 1.03 -27.51
CA SER A 350 -11.10 0.85 -26.16
C SER A 350 -9.58 0.63 -26.21
N ALA A 351 -9.09 -0.22 -27.10
CA ALA A 351 -7.66 -0.47 -27.27
C ALA A 351 -6.88 0.78 -27.71
N VAL A 352 -7.47 1.60 -28.59
CA VAL A 352 -6.88 2.90 -28.98
C VAL A 352 -6.83 3.87 -27.80
N LEU A 353 -7.89 3.91 -26.97
CA LEU A 353 -7.92 4.74 -25.77
C LEU A 353 -6.88 4.28 -24.75
N GLU A 354 -6.78 2.98 -24.47
CA GLU A 354 -5.80 2.41 -23.55
C GLU A 354 -4.37 2.71 -24.02
N LYS A 355 -4.09 2.57 -25.32
CA LYS A 355 -2.79 2.93 -25.90
C LYS A 355 -2.47 4.41 -25.71
N LYS A 356 -3.45 5.30 -25.85
CA LYS A 356 -3.27 6.74 -25.59
C LYS A 356 -2.98 7.03 -24.12
N ILE A 357 -3.71 6.38 -23.19
CA ILE A 357 -3.50 6.54 -21.74
C ILE A 357 -2.10 6.03 -21.35
N ARG A 358 -1.70 4.85 -21.83
CA ARG A 358 -0.36 4.31 -21.57
C ARG A 358 0.73 5.22 -22.13
N GLY A 359 0.56 5.74 -23.35
CA GLY A 359 1.50 6.71 -23.92
C GLY A 359 1.60 8.00 -23.10
N LEU A 360 0.49 8.48 -22.53
CA LEU A 360 0.50 9.64 -21.64
C LEU A 360 1.28 9.36 -20.34
N ILE A 361 1.13 8.16 -19.76
CA ILE A 361 1.88 7.70 -18.58
C ILE A 361 3.37 7.65 -18.88
N ASP A 362 3.76 7.06 -20.01
CA ASP A 362 5.17 6.97 -20.42
C ASP A 362 5.79 8.37 -20.60
N THR A 363 5.04 9.28 -21.24
CA THR A 363 5.47 10.67 -21.44
C THR A 363 5.61 11.41 -20.10
N PHE A 364 4.65 11.23 -19.19
CA PHE A 364 4.72 11.81 -17.85
C PHE A 364 5.90 11.24 -17.05
N GLY A 365 6.18 9.95 -17.16
CA GLY A 365 7.35 9.30 -16.57
C GLY A 365 8.66 9.95 -17.03
N SER A 366 8.80 10.19 -18.34
CA SER A 366 9.97 10.89 -18.90
C SER A 366 10.08 12.34 -18.38
N PHE A 367 8.95 13.05 -18.30
CA PHE A 367 8.90 14.41 -17.76
C PHE A 367 9.34 14.48 -16.29
N VAL A 368 8.92 13.52 -15.45
CA VAL A 368 9.32 13.47 -14.03
C VAL A 368 10.83 13.30 -13.89
N GLN A 369 11.44 12.44 -14.72
CA GLN A 369 12.89 12.24 -14.74
C GLN A 369 13.63 13.52 -15.14
N ASP A 370 13.19 14.18 -16.22
CA ASP A 370 13.75 15.45 -16.68
C ASP A 370 13.60 16.54 -15.61
N TYR A 371 12.44 16.61 -14.96
CA TYR A 371 12.17 17.54 -13.86
C TYR A 371 13.12 17.32 -12.67
N HIS A 372 13.36 16.07 -12.26
CA HIS A 372 14.28 15.76 -11.16
C HIS A 372 15.71 16.18 -11.53
N SER A 373 16.13 15.95 -12.78
CA SER A 373 17.44 16.39 -13.25
C SER A 373 17.57 17.93 -13.21
N ALA A 374 16.54 18.66 -13.64
CA ALA A 374 16.51 20.12 -13.63
C ALA A 374 16.46 20.69 -12.20
N GLN A 375 15.74 20.03 -11.29
CA GLN A 375 15.71 20.39 -9.87
C GLN A 375 17.10 20.24 -9.23
N LEU A 376 17.79 19.13 -9.49
CA LEU A 376 19.15 18.90 -8.99
C LEU A 376 20.14 19.93 -9.54
N LEU A 377 20.02 20.30 -10.82
CA LEU A 377 20.86 21.35 -11.41
C LEU A 377 20.56 22.73 -10.80
N ALA A 378 19.29 23.04 -10.55
CA ALA A 378 18.87 24.30 -9.95
C ALA A 378 19.28 24.43 -8.47
N THR A 379 19.36 23.33 -7.73
CA THR A 379 19.87 23.32 -6.35
C THR A 379 21.39 23.32 -6.31
N ALA A 380 22.07 22.72 -7.30
CA ALA A 380 23.53 22.73 -7.42
C ALA A 380 24.11 24.09 -7.87
N ASP A 381 23.36 24.92 -8.62
CA ASP A 381 23.78 26.25 -9.11
C ASP A 381 23.95 27.31 -7.99
N GLY A 382 23.73 26.95 -6.72
CA GLY A 382 23.98 27.81 -5.56
C GLY A 382 23.05 29.02 -5.41
N ASN A 383 22.11 29.24 -6.34
CA ASN A 383 21.11 30.30 -6.31
C ASN A 383 19.68 29.77 -6.55
N PRO A 384 19.11 29.03 -5.59
CA PRO A 384 17.77 28.43 -5.71
C PRO A 384 16.65 29.47 -5.80
N THR A 385 16.90 30.71 -5.36
CA THR A 385 15.93 31.81 -5.36
C THR A 385 15.54 32.24 -6.78
N ARG A 386 16.46 32.09 -7.75
CA ARG A 386 16.22 32.43 -9.16
C ARG A 386 15.13 31.58 -9.82
N PHE A 387 15.05 30.30 -9.45
CA PHE A 387 14.14 29.33 -10.07
C PHE A 387 12.85 29.10 -9.28
N LYS A 388 12.76 29.64 -8.06
CA LYS A 388 11.58 29.53 -7.18
C LYS A 388 10.24 29.90 -7.84
N PRO A 389 10.12 31.02 -8.61
CA PRO A 389 8.86 31.35 -9.29
C PRO A 389 8.46 30.31 -10.36
N LEU A 390 9.44 29.69 -11.01
CA LEU A 390 9.23 28.68 -12.04
C LEU A 390 8.70 27.38 -11.41
N PHE A 391 9.32 26.93 -10.31
CA PHE A 391 8.84 25.77 -9.55
C PHE A 391 7.46 25.99 -8.94
N GLN A 392 7.14 27.21 -8.52
CA GLN A 392 5.82 27.54 -8.00
C GLN A 392 4.75 27.50 -9.09
N ALA A 393 5.04 28.00 -10.30
CA ALA A 393 4.15 27.87 -11.45
C ALA A 393 3.95 26.40 -11.87
N PHE A 394 5.00 25.57 -11.79
CA PHE A 394 4.88 24.12 -12.00
C PHE A 394 4.01 23.45 -10.93
N SER A 395 4.17 23.82 -9.66
CA SER A 395 3.35 23.33 -8.55
C SER A 395 1.86 23.62 -8.78
N ASP A 396 1.52 24.83 -9.24
CA ASP A 396 0.13 25.21 -9.54
C ASP A 396 -0.44 24.41 -10.72
N LEU A 397 0.38 24.15 -11.76
CA LEU A 397 -0.04 23.36 -12.92
C LEU A 397 -0.25 21.89 -12.55
N ILE A 398 0.67 21.31 -11.76
CA ILE A 398 0.56 19.95 -11.23
C ILE A 398 -0.64 19.84 -10.30
N GLY A 399 -0.91 20.84 -9.47
CA GLY A 399 -2.09 20.87 -8.61
C GLY A 399 -3.40 20.81 -9.39
N LYS A 400 -3.52 21.59 -10.48
CA LYS A 400 -4.69 21.52 -11.38
C LYS A 400 -4.82 20.17 -12.06
N PHE A 401 -3.72 19.65 -12.60
CA PHE A 401 -3.69 18.35 -13.25
C PHE A 401 -4.06 17.21 -12.28
N HIS A 402 -3.57 17.26 -11.05
CA HIS A 402 -3.92 16.29 -10.00
C HIS A 402 -5.42 16.30 -9.70
N VAL A 403 -6.04 17.47 -9.61
CA VAL A 403 -7.50 17.58 -9.42
C VAL A 403 -8.27 16.97 -10.59
N GLU A 404 -7.85 17.24 -11.82
CA GLU A 404 -8.47 16.67 -13.04
C GLU A 404 -8.33 15.15 -13.11
N VAL A 405 -7.14 14.61 -12.80
CA VAL A 405 -6.89 13.15 -12.74
C VAL A 405 -7.73 12.51 -11.64
N THR A 406 -7.81 13.13 -10.45
CA THR A 406 -8.60 12.59 -9.33
C THR A 406 -10.10 12.63 -9.65
N ALA A 407 -10.56 13.63 -10.39
CA ALA A 407 -11.94 13.71 -10.86
C ALA A 407 -12.23 12.62 -11.90
N ALA A 408 -11.33 12.41 -12.86
CA ALA A 408 -11.44 11.35 -13.86
C ALA A 408 -11.39 9.94 -13.26
N ALA A 409 -10.63 9.73 -12.19
CA ALA A 409 -10.54 8.45 -11.48
C ALA A 409 -11.78 8.12 -10.63
N LYS A 410 -12.65 9.11 -10.36
CA LYS A 410 -13.88 8.96 -9.57
C LYS A 410 -15.15 8.92 -10.42
N ALA A 411 -15.05 9.30 -11.70
CA ALA A 411 -16.13 9.20 -12.69
C ALA A 411 -16.25 7.76 -13.19
#